data_AF-W1VBS4-F1
#
_entry.id   AF-W1VBS4-F1
#
_cell.length_a   1.000
_cell.length_b   1.000
_cell.length_c   1.000
_cell.angle_alpha   90.00
_cell.angle_beta   90.00
_cell.angle_gamma   90.00
#
_symmetry.space_group_name_H-M   'P 1'
#
loop_
_entity.id
_entity.type
_entity.pdbx_description
1 polymer ?
#
loop_
_entity_poly.entity_id
_entity_poly.type
_entity_poly.pdbx_seq_one_letter_code
_entity_poly.pdbx_strand_id
1 'polypeptide(L)'
;MSQVTGSDRGESLAQAHLRAMTSADLAQVARLEGELFGGEAWSPQLLADELAAAQGPQADRRYVVVEDAAGGLLGYAGLWFGDGRGEADLLTIATVPAARRRGVATVMLTDLVEVARGRGCRAV
;
A
#
# COMPACT_ATOMS: atom_id res chain seq x y z
N MET A 1 4.85 38.93 -2.22
CA MET A 1 5.78 38.18 -3.09
C MET A 1 5.99 36.80 -2.49
N SER A 2 5.21 35.83 -2.97
CA SER A 2 5.30 34.44 -2.57
C SER A 2 6.59 33.83 -3.11
N GLN A 3 7.42 33.26 -2.24
CA GLN A 3 8.45 32.32 -2.65
C GLN A 3 7.86 30.91 -2.58
N VAL A 4 7.65 30.31 -3.74
CA VAL A 4 7.35 28.89 -3.88
C VAL A 4 8.69 28.15 -3.82
N THR A 5 9.00 27.55 -2.67
CA THR A 5 10.16 26.68 -2.48
C THR A 5 9.97 25.39 -3.27
N GLY A 6 10.63 25.30 -4.42
CA GLY A 6 10.63 24.13 -5.30
C GLY A 6 11.52 22.96 -4.88
N SER A 7 11.96 22.89 -3.62
CA SER A 7 12.91 21.86 -3.14
C SER A 7 12.22 20.56 -2.68
N ASP A 8 10.97 20.63 -2.26
CA ASP A 8 10.25 19.54 -1.56
C ASP A 8 9.83 18.35 -2.47
N ARG A 9 9.92 18.52 -3.80
CA ARG A 9 9.41 17.52 -4.77
C ARG A 9 10.34 16.34 -5.01
N GLY A 10 11.65 16.51 -4.82
CA GLY A 10 12.66 15.46 -5.07
C GLY A 10 13.05 14.65 -3.84
N GLU A 11 13.00 15.26 -2.65
CA GLU A 11 13.45 14.63 -1.39
C GLU A 11 12.43 13.61 -0.85
N SER A 12 11.16 13.81 -1.16
CA SER A 12 10.02 13.05 -0.62
C SER A 12 10.01 11.55 -0.96
N LEU A 13 10.73 11.07 -1.98
CA LEU A 13 10.95 9.64 -2.19
C LEU A 13 12.28 9.12 -1.63
N ALA A 14 13.31 9.96 -1.62
CA ALA A 14 14.61 9.56 -1.09
C ALA A 14 14.52 9.16 0.40
N GLN A 15 13.48 9.64 1.08
CA GLN A 15 13.16 9.34 2.47
C GLN A 15 11.88 8.51 2.64
N ALA A 16 11.30 8.00 1.56
CA ALA A 16 10.11 7.15 1.64
C ALA A 16 10.52 5.74 2.07
N HIS A 17 9.78 5.17 3.02
CA HIS A 17 10.02 3.85 3.56
C HIS A 17 8.86 2.92 3.26
N LEU A 18 9.14 1.80 2.59
CA LEU A 18 8.19 0.72 2.35
C LEU A 18 8.23 -0.25 3.54
N ARG A 19 7.07 -0.58 4.10
CA ARG A 19 6.98 -1.58 5.18
C ARG A 19 5.68 -2.37 5.14
N ALA A 20 5.62 -3.40 5.96
CA ALA A 20 4.34 -4.05 6.26
C ALA A 20 3.35 -3.08 6.90
N MET A 21 2.11 -3.15 6.43
CA MET A 21 0.97 -2.56 7.12
C MET A 21 0.76 -3.28 8.45
N THR A 22 0.43 -2.51 9.47
CA THR A 22 0.13 -2.97 10.83
C THR A 22 -1.23 -2.46 11.26
N SER A 23 -1.75 -2.97 12.38
CA SER A 23 -3.04 -2.51 12.92
C SER A 23 -3.04 -1.02 13.27
N ALA A 24 -1.87 -0.42 13.53
CA ALA A 24 -1.74 1.01 13.79
C ALA A 24 -2.07 1.88 12.55
N ASP A 25 -1.94 1.32 11.34
CA ASP A 25 -2.20 2.04 10.08
C ASP A 25 -3.68 2.06 9.71
N LEU A 26 -4.50 1.14 10.26
CA LEU A 26 -5.88 0.91 9.81
C LEU A 26 -6.76 2.15 9.90
N ALA A 27 -6.62 2.96 10.96
CA ALA A 27 -7.41 4.18 11.11
C ALA A 27 -7.09 5.20 10.00
N GLN A 28 -5.82 5.33 9.62
CA GLN A 28 -5.39 6.24 8.57
C GLN A 28 -5.76 5.69 7.18
N VAL A 29 -5.59 4.39 6.95
CA VAL A 29 -5.97 3.72 5.70
C VAL A 29 -7.48 3.82 5.46
N ALA A 30 -8.31 3.57 6.48
CA ALA A 30 -9.76 3.71 6.38
C ALA A 30 -10.20 5.14 6.03
N ARG A 31 -9.53 6.16 6.60
CA ARG A 31 -9.77 7.56 6.21
C ARG A 31 -9.40 7.79 4.74
N LEU A 32 -8.23 7.31 4.31
CA LEU A 32 -7.79 7.45 2.92
C LEU A 32 -8.69 6.70 1.94
N GLU A 33 -9.13 5.48 2.27
CA GLU A 33 -10.11 4.72 1.49
C GLU A 33 -11.37 5.57 1.22
N GLY A 34 -11.96 6.14 2.29
CA GLY A 34 -13.12 7.02 2.16
C GLY A 34 -12.87 8.27 1.33
N GLU A 35 -11.72 8.92 1.50
CA GLU A 35 -11.33 10.12 0.73
C GLU A 35 -11.08 9.82 -0.75
N LEU A 36 -10.56 8.63 -1.08
CA LEU A 36 -10.08 8.28 -2.42
C LEU A 36 -11.12 7.56 -3.27
N PHE A 37 -11.95 6.71 -2.65
CA PHE A 37 -12.86 5.81 -3.36
C PHE A 37 -14.34 6.05 -3.03
N GLY A 38 -14.64 6.87 -2.01
CA GLY A 38 -16.02 7.25 -1.70
C GLY A 38 -16.93 6.04 -1.47
N GLY A 39 -17.94 5.86 -2.31
CA GLY A 39 -18.89 4.74 -2.21
C GLY A 39 -18.28 3.36 -2.50
N GLU A 40 -17.11 3.31 -3.13
CA GLU A 40 -16.37 2.08 -3.44
C GLU A 40 -15.29 1.77 -2.38
N ALA A 41 -15.15 2.64 -1.37
CA ALA A 41 -14.17 2.47 -0.30
C ALA A 41 -14.40 1.18 0.49
N TRP A 42 -13.29 0.51 0.82
CA TRP A 42 -13.37 -0.61 1.73
C TRP A 42 -13.77 -0.15 3.14
N SER A 43 -14.68 -0.91 3.76
CA SER A 43 -15.11 -0.59 5.12
C SER A 43 -13.95 -0.81 6.11
N PRO A 44 -13.92 -0.10 7.25
CA PRO A 44 -12.92 -0.33 8.30
C PRO A 44 -12.88 -1.79 8.77
N GLN A 45 -14.04 -2.46 8.80
CA GLN A 45 -14.14 -3.87 9.16
C GLN A 45 -13.47 -4.77 8.12
N LEU A 46 -13.75 -4.53 6.82
CA LEU A 46 -13.12 -5.29 5.74
C LEU A 46 -11.60 -5.12 5.76
N LEU A 47 -11.10 -3.90 5.95
CA LEU A 47 -9.66 -3.65 6.09
C LEU A 47 -9.04 -4.42 7.26
N ALA A 48 -9.74 -4.48 8.40
CA ALA A 48 -9.28 -5.22 9.57
C ALA A 48 -9.26 -6.74 9.33
N ASP A 49 -10.30 -7.28 8.69
CA ASP A 49 -10.39 -8.71 8.35
C ASP A 49 -9.29 -9.13 7.36
N GLU A 50 -9.06 -8.31 6.34
CA GLU A 50 -8.00 -8.51 5.36
C GLU A 50 -6.60 -8.42 5.99
N LEU A 51 -6.38 -7.45 6.88
CA LEU A 51 -5.11 -7.36 7.59
C LEU A 51 -4.90 -8.56 8.53
N ALA A 52 -5.96 -9.07 9.16
CA ALA A 52 -5.89 -10.26 9.99
C ALA A 52 -5.52 -11.52 9.18
N ALA A 53 -6.10 -11.68 7.98
CA ALA A 53 -5.75 -12.76 7.06
C ALA A 53 -4.31 -12.64 6.50
N ALA A 54 -3.70 -11.46 6.60
CA ALA A 54 -2.29 -11.24 6.27
C ALA A 54 -1.31 -11.65 7.39
N GLN A 55 -1.80 -12.11 8.55
CA GLN A 55 -0.96 -12.47 9.70
C GLN A 55 -0.84 -13.97 9.93
N GLY A 56 0.31 -14.38 10.47
CA GLY A 56 0.55 -15.74 10.95
C GLY A 56 1.03 -16.71 9.86
N PRO A 57 1.27 -17.99 10.23
CA PRO A 57 1.91 -18.98 9.36
C PRO A 57 1.10 -19.34 8.11
N GLN A 58 -0.21 -19.10 8.13
CA GLN A 58 -1.15 -19.41 7.05
C GLN A 58 -1.54 -18.17 6.24
N ALA A 59 -0.81 -17.05 6.40
CA ALA A 59 -1.13 -15.80 5.72
C ALA A 59 -1.11 -15.97 4.19
N ASP A 60 -2.27 -15.76 3.59
CA ASP A 60 -2.52 -15.91 2.15
C ASP A 60 -2.52 -14.58 1.40
N ARG A 61 -2.20 -13.49 2.10
CA ARG A 61 -2.10 -12.14 1.54
C ARG A 61 -1.04 -11.29 2.22
N ARG A 62 -0.72 -10.17 1.59
CA ARG A 62 0.29 -9.20 2.02
C ARG A 62 -0.24 -7.78 1.83
N TYR A 63 -0.15 -6.96 2.88
CA TYR A 63 -0.49 -5.55 2.84
C TYR A 63 0.70 -4.66 3.17
N VAL A 64 1.03 -3.72 2.28
CA VAL A 64 2.15 -2.79 2.45
C VAL A 64 1.66 -1.35 2.57
N VAL A 65 2.49 -0.53 3.21
CA VAL A 65 2.38 0.92 3.18
C VAL A 65 3.71 1.53 2.78
N VAL A 66 3.66 2.71 2.18
CA VAL A 66 4.81 3.60 2.02
C VAL A 66 4.56 4.82 2.90
N GLU A 67 5.53 5.19 3.73
CA GLU A 67 5.48 6.36 4.61
C GLU A 67 6.65 7.30 4.34
N ASP A 68 6.50 8.59 4.66
CA ASP A 68 7.61 9.54 4.70
C ASP A 68 8.42 9.43 6.01
N ALA A 69 9.50 10.21 6.13
CA ALA A 69 10.35 10.24 7.32
C ALA A 69 9.62 10.67 8.61
N ALA A 70 8.47 11.35 8.50
CA ALA A 70 7.65 11.75 9.64
C ALA A 70 6.55 10.73 9.97
N GLY A 71 6.50 9.60 9.25
CA GLY A 71 5.47 8.57 9.41
C GLY A 71 4.15 8.87 8.69
N GLY A 72 4.13 9.88 7.81
CA GLY A 72 2.97 10.19 6.99
C GLY A 72 2.80 9.18 5.85
N LEU A 73 1.64 8.51 5.76
CA LEU A 73 1.38 7.59 4.65
C LEU A 73 1.36 8.31 3.31
N LEU A 74 2.15 7.78 2.37
CA LEU A 74 2.23 8.18 0.97
C LEU A 74 1.40 7.26 0.07
N GLY A 75 1.19 6.00 0.48
CA GLY A 75 0.36 5.03 -0.23
C GLY A 75 0.25 3.71 0.52
N TYR A 76 -0.66 2.85 0.06
CA TYR A 76 -0.83 1.48 0.55
C TYR A 76 -1.29 0.56 -0.57
N ALA A 77 -1.04 -0.74 -0.40
CA ALA A 77 -1.47 -1.75 -1.36
C ALA A 77 -1.67 -3.13 -0.69
N GLY A 78 -2.54 -3.95 -1.26
CA GLY A 78 -2.78 -5.34 -0.87
C GLY A 78 -2.59 -6.32 -2.02
N LEU A 79 -2.06 -7.50 -1.73
CA LEU A 79 -1.93 -8.60 -2.68
C LEU A 79 -2.42 -9.90 -2.03
N TRP A 80 -3.30 -10.63 -2.69
CA TRP A 80 -3.71 -11.97 -2.31
C TRP A 80 -2.98 -13.00 -3.17
N PHE A 81 -2.43 -14.07 -2.59
CA PHE A 81 -1.65 -15.09 -3.32
C PHE A 81 -2.50 -16.10 -4.09
N GLY A 82 -3.81 -15.85 -4.19
CA GLY A 82 -4.76 -16.71 -4.87
C GLY A 82 -4.99 -18.04 -4.16
N ASP A 83 -5.56 -18.99 -4.90
CA ASP A 83 -5.90 -20.33 -4.42
C ASP A 83 -4.76 -21.36 -4.58
N GLY A 84 -3.52 -20.89 -4.75
CA GLY A 84 -2.34 -21.74 -4.98
C GLY A 84 -2.18 -22.20 -6.42
N ARG A 85 -2.99 -21.72 -7.38
CA ARG A 85 -2.80 -21.99 -8.81
C ARG A 85 -1.68 -21.20 -9.46
N GLY A 86 -0.90 -20.44 -8.69
CA GLY A 86 0.23 -19.65 -9.18
C GLY A 86 -0.18 -18.30 -9.76
N GLU A 87 -1.34 -17.77 -9.39
CA GLU A 87 -1.83 -16.44 -9.75
C GLU A 87 -2.08 -15.68 -8.44
N ALA A 88 -1.60 -14.44 -8.37
CA ALA A 88 -1.90 -13.54 -7.27
C ALA A 88 -2.76 -12.39 -7.77
N ASP A 89 -3.64 -11.87 -6.93
CA ASP A 89 -4.50 -10.74 -7.28
C ASP A 89 -4.03 -9.49 -6.53
N LEU A 90 -3.77 -8.42 -7.27
CA LEU A 90 -3.66 -7.09 -6.68
C LEU A 90 -5.04 -6.65 -6.21
N LEU A 91 -5.16 -6.36 -4.92
CA LEU A 91 -6.38 -5.90 -4.30
C LEU A 91 -6.42 -4.37 -4.35
N THR A 92 -6.65 -3.71 -3.21
CA THR A 92 -6.56 -2.24 -3.15
C THR A 92 -5.13 -1.77 -3.44
N ILE A 93 -5.00 -0.68 -4.20
CA ILE A 93 -3.75 0.09 -4.33
C ILE A 93 -4.08 1.57 -4.42
N ALA A 94 -3.45 2.36 -3.56
CA ALA A 94 -3.73 3.77 -3.46
C ALA A 94 -2.45 4.58 -3.22
N THR A 95 -2.35 5.74 -3.86
CA THR A 95 -1.33 6.75 -3.58
C THR A 95 -2.03 8.04 -3.18
N VAL A 96 -1.61 8.61 -2.04
CA VAL A 96 -2.14 9.87 -1.52
C VAL A 96 -1.95 10.98 -2.58
N PRO A 97 -2.92 11.88 -2.81
CA PRO A 97 -2.88 12.81 -3.94
C PRO A 97 -1.61 13.64 -4.03
N ALA A 98 -1.08 14.10 -2.89
CA ALA A 98 0.15 14.87 -2.80
C ALA A 98 1.42 14.09 -3.21
N ALA A 99 1.39 12.76 -3.11
CA ALA A 99 2.49 11.85 -3.42
C ALA A 99 2.40 11.21 -4.82
N ARG A 100 1.36 11.52 -5.59
CA ARG A 100 1.19 10.97 -6.95
C ARG A 100 2.27 11.45 -7.90
N ARG A 101 2.51 10.65 -8.95
CA ARG A 101 3.53 10.89 -9.99
C ARG A 101 4.97 10.93 -9.46
N ARG A 102 5.17 10.38 -8.25
CA ARG A 102 6.47 10.18 -7.62
C ARG A 102 6.80 8.69 -7.50
N GLY A 103 6.25 7.79 -8.33
CA GLY A 103 6.62 6.37 -8.27
C GLY A 103 6.24 5.58 -6.99
N VAL A 104 5.47 6.14 -6.05
CA VAL A 104 5.03 5.43 -4.82
C VAL A 104 4.31 4.11 -5.14
N ALA A 105 3.35 4.14 -6.08
CA ALA A 105 2.69 2.92 -6.56
C ALA A 105 3.67 1.92 -7.18
N THR A 106 4.69 2.40 -7.90
CA THR A 106 5.73 1.55 -8.50
C THR A 106 6.54 0.84 -7.42
N VAL A 107 6.90 1.51 -6.33
CA VAL A 107 7.62 0.90 -5.20
C VAL A 107 6.78 -0.24 -4.59
N MET A 108 5.50 0.01 -4.29
CA MET A 108 4.61 -1.01 -3.72
C MET A 108 4.38 -2.18 -4.68
N LEU A 109 4.11 -1.91 -5.96
CA LEU A 109 3.88 -2.96 -6.96
C LEU A 109 5.12 -3.82 -7.17
N THR A 110 6.31 -3.22 -7.19
CA THR A 110 7.56 -3.96 -7.37
C THR A 110 7.77 -4.94 -6.23
N ASP A 111 7.63 -4.49 -4.98
CA ASP A 111 7.73 -5.36 -3.80
C ASP A 111 6.69 -6.48 -3.82
N LEU A 112 5.42 -6.15 -4.07
CA LEU A 112 4.35 -7.16 -4.08
C LEU A 112 4.56 -8.22 -5.17
N VAL A 113 5.00 -7.82 -6.37
CA VAL A 113 5.32 -8.76 -7.46
C VAL A 113 6.53 -9.64 -7.10
N GLU A 114 7.55 -9.09 -6.45
CA GLU A 114 8.71 -9.87 -5.98
C GLU A 114 8.29 -10.89 -4.92
N VAL A 115 7.43 -10.50 -3.97
CA VAL A 115 6.87 -11.41 -2.96
C VAL A 115 6.02 -12.50 -3.61
N ALA A 116 5.17 -12.15 -4.60
CA ALA A 116 4.36 -13.11 -5.34
C ALA A 116 5.24 -14.16 -6.05
N ARG A 117 6.31 -13.72 -6.72
CA ARG A 117 7.28 -14.61 -7.36
C ARG A 117 7.97 -15.51 -6.35
N GLY A 118 8.37 -14.99 -5.20
CA GLY A 118 8.95 -15.78 -4.10
C GLY A 118 8.00 -16.85 -3.55
N ARG A 119 6.68 -16.64 -3.68
CA ARG A 119 5.61 -17.60 -3.32
C ARG A 119 5.28 -18.58 -4.44
N GLY A 120 5.94 -18.49 -5.61
CA GLY A 120 5.72 -19.36 -6.76
C GLY A 120 4.61 -18.91 -7.71
N CYS A 121 4.09 -17.68 -7.56
CA CYS A 121 3.15 -17.11 -8.52
C CYS A 121 3.86 -16.77 -9.84
N ARG A 122 3.24 -17.14 -10.96
CA ARG A 122 3.70 -16.87 -12.33
C ARG A 122 3.09 -15.60 -12.93
N ALA A 123 1.98 -15.14 -12.35
CA ALA A 123 1.28 -13.94 -12.78
C ALA A 123 0.70 -13.18 -11.57
N VAL A 124 0.55 -11.87 -11.78
CA VAL A 124 -0.18 -10.90 -10.96
C VAL A 124 -1.06 -10.08 -11.89
#